data_AF-A0A8X6QUE9-F1
#
_entry.id   AF-A0A8X6QUE9-F1
#
_cell.length_a   1.000
_cell.length_b   1.000
_cell.length_c   1.000
_cell.angle_alpha   90.00
_cell.angle_beta   90.00
_cell.angle_gamma   90.00
#
_symmetry.space_group_name_H-M   'P 1'
#
loop_
_entity.id
_entity.type
_entity.pdbx_description
1 polymer ?
#
loop_
_entity_poly.entity_id
_entity_poly.type
_entity_poly.pdbx_seq_one_letter_code
_entity_poly.pdbx_strand_id
1 'polypeptide(L)'
;MPYTDVESEGIYRCEVSTEAPNFQTVKAEREMRIYVNPSSKPVILGTKSYYAPGDTVDVTCMSAPSRPAAILKWWINGEEARTKRMPSVESPDGLYTSKLRLKFEARPNHFWEGKMKLQCEAIISQAHTLRSEEIIITNNGATTATGAYDQQKDGPTIDGGKHVYSVGDLVDINCTAARSQPPAELHWYINDKEVRPDYLVPRKPVVYQNGEESPVLGLKFVVKQRHFQKQEMRLRCTATLSEVKRMTSEPLEAILAEQQKSDLHVDLNISSVSNRSTWSALVIHPLCCLFVFLVSRTFF
;
A
#
# COMPACT_ATOMS: atom_id res chain seq x y z
N MET A 1 -21.52 26.01 -8.45
CA MET A 1 -20.26 25.26 -8.58
C MET A 1 -20.65 23.81 -8.86
N PRO A 2 -20.28 23.21 -10.00
CA PRO A 2 -20.46 21.77 -10.17
C PRO A 2 -19.60 21.04 -9.13
N TYR A 3 -20.24 20.25 -8.28
CA TYR A 3 -19.59 19.40 -7.29
C TYR A 3 -19.44 18.00 -7.89
N THR A 4 -18.28 17.37 -7.73
CA THR A 4 -18.07 15.96 -8.07
C THR A 4 -18.17 15.14 -6.80
N ASP A 5 -18.90 14.05 -6.86
CA ASP A 5 -19.16 13.15 -5.73
C ASP A 5 -18.98 11.68 -6.16
N VAL A 6 -19.20 10.77 -5.21
CA VAL A 6 -19.09 9.33 -5.47
C VAL A 6 -20.09 8.85 -6.53
N GLU A 7 -21.26 9.49 -6.64
CA GLU A 7 -22.29 9.17 -7.64
C GLU A 7 -21.91 9.63 -9.05
N SER A 8 -20.92 10.51 -9.17
CA SER A 8 -20.33 10.93 -10.44
C SER A 8 -19.49 9.82 -11.10
N GLU A 9 -19.22 8.70 -10.42
CA GLU A 9 -18.53 7.55 -11.02
C GLU A 9 -19.38 6.89 -12.12
N GLY A 10 -18.80 6.64 -13.30
CA GLY A 10 -19.54 6.02 -14.39
C GLY A 10 -18.90 6.14 -15.76
N ILE A 11 -19.61 5.65 -16.79
CA ILE A 11 -19.18 5.75 -18.18
C ILE A 11 -19.74 7.03 -18.79
N TYR A 12 -18.84 7.93 -19.16
CA TYR A 12 -19.15 9.17 -19.86
C TYR A 12 -18.96 8.98 -21.36
N ARG A 13 -19.93 9.48 -22.12
CA ARG A 13 -19.93 9.42 -23.58
C ARG A 13 -19.83 10.82 -24.17
N CYS A 14 -18.82 11.03 -25.02
CA CYS A 14 -18.78 12.15 -25.94
C CYS A 14 -19.38 11.70 -27.27
N GLU A 15 -20.31 12.49 -27.81
CA GLU A 15 -20.99 12.21 -29.08
C GLU A 15 -20.98 13.49 -29.93
N VAL A 16 -20.45 13.37 -31.15
CA VAL A 16 -20.36 14.48 -32.11
C VAL A 16 -21.10 14.07 -33.37
N SER A 17 -22.07 14.88 -33.78
CA SER A 17 -22.88 14.65 -34.97
C SER A 17 -22.67 15.78 -35.97
N THR A 18 -22.48 15.42 -37.25
CA THR A 18 -22.45 16.39 -38.35
C THR A 18 -23.86 16.77 -38.80
N GLU A 19 -24.00 17.95 -39.41
CA GLU A 19 -25.28 18.44 -39.93
C GLU A 19 -25.52 17.98 -41.39
N ALA A 20 -26.72 18.26 -41.92
CA ALA A 20 -27.16 17.96 -43.27
C ALA A 20 -26.15 18.39 -44.36
N PRO A 21 -26.06 17.69 -45.50
CA PRO A 21 -26.93 16.58 -45.94
C PRO A 21 -26.51 15.20 -45.43
N ASN A 22 -25.30 15.06 -44.86
CA ASN A 22 -24.77 13.78 -44.38
C ASN A 22 -24.63 13.80 -42.86
N PHE A 23 -25.58 13.16 -42.17
CA PHE A 23 -25.51 12.96 -40.73
C PHE A 23 -24.59 11.79 -40.40
N GLN A 24 -23.41 12.10 -39.84
CA GLN A 24 -22.50 11.12 -39.27
C GLN A 24 -22.36 11.41 -37.78
N THR A 25 -22.57 10.38 -36.96
CA THR A 25 -22.41 10.45 -35.51
C THR A 25 -21.21 9.62 -35.09
N VAL A 26 -20.24 10.25 -34.46
CA VAL A 26 -19.07 9.60 -33.85
C VAL A 26 -19.23 9.67 -32.34
N LYS A 27 -19.02 8.54 -31.66
CA LYS A 27 -19.09 8.45 -30.19
C LYS A 27 -17.80 7.87 -29.61
N ALA A 28 -17.44 8.36 -28.43
CA ALA A 28 -16.35 7.83 -27.63
C ALA A 28 -16.80 7.73 -26.17
N GLU A 29 -16.48 6.61 -25.51
CA GLU A 29 -16.85 6.34 -24.11
C GLU A 29 -15.61 6.20 -23.23
N ARG A 30 -15.68 6.70 -22.01
CA ARG A 30 -14.63 6.59 -20.98
C ARG A 30 -15.23 6.37 -19.61
N GLU A 31 -14.64 5.49 -18.82
CA GLU A 31 -14.99 5.29 -17.41
C GLU A 31 -14.28 6.37 -16.57
N MET A 32 -15.05 7.15 -15.82
CA MET A 32 -14.55 8.02 -14.76
C MET A 32 -14.69 7.29 -13.43
N ARG A 33 -13.59 7.15 -12.69
CA ARG A 33 -13.55 6.57 -11.35
C ARG A 33 -13.30 7.64 -10.30
N ILE A 34 -13.95 7.50 -9.15
CA ILE A 34 -13.83 8.46 -8.06
C ILE A 34 -13.01 7.84 -6.93
N TYR A 35 -11.90 8.51 -6.62
CA TYR A 35 -11.01 8.14 -5.52
C TYR A 35 -11.19 9.10 -4.36
N VAL A 36 -11.42 8.54 -3.16
CA VAL A 36 -11.52 9.29 -1.91
C VAL A 36 -10.44 8.79 -0.97
N ASN A 37 -9.46 9.67 -0.72
CA ASN A 37 -8.38 9.38 0.21
C ASN A 37 -8.88 9.42 1.67
N PRO A 38 -8.33 8.58 2.57
CA PRO A 38 -8.63 8.63 4.00
C PRO A 38 -8.25 10.00 4.55
N SER A 39 -9.13 10.55 5.39
CA SER A 39 -8.90 11.82 6.08
C SER A 39 -7.88 11.71 7.21
N SER A 40 -7.68 10.52 7.76
CA SER A 40 -6.76 10.26 8.88
C SER A 40 -6.06 8.91 8.77
N LYS A 41 -4.97 8.77 9.53
CA LYS A 41 -4.25 7.50 9.72
C LYS A 41 -5.18 6.44 10.34
N PRO A 42 -4.92 5.14 10.11
CA PRO A 42 -5.69 4.10 10.77
C PRO A 42 -5.50 4.15 12.29
N VAL A 43 -6.55 3.77 13.02
CA VAL A 43 -6.56 3.74 14.50
C VAL A 43 -6.58 2.31 15.01
N ILE A 44 -5.88 2.07 16.11
CA ILE A 44 -5.89 0.78 16.81
C ILE A 44 -6.87 0.85 17.97
N LEU A 45 -7.76 -0.13 18.05
CA LEU A 45 -8.79 -0.29 19.08
C LEU A 45 -8.53 -1.56 19.91
N GLY A 46 -9.00 -1.59 21.16
CA GLY A 46 -8.86 -2.74 22.06
C GLY A 46 -7.49 -2.84 22.75
N THR A 47 -6.76 -1.73 22.82
CA THR A 47 -5.38 -1.68 23.33
C THR A 47 -5.32 -1.80 24.86
N LYS A 48 -4.32 -2.53 25.37
CA LYS A 48 -3.88 -2.46 26.78
C LYS A 48 -2.49 -1.82 26.85
N SER A 49 -2.22 -1.09 27.93
CA SER A 49 -0.90 -0.48 28.18
C SER A 49 0.16 -1.48 28.62
N TYR A 50 -0.25 -2.65 29.13
CA TYR A 50 0.62 -3.73 29.55
C TYR A 50 0.06 -5.10 29.18
N TYR A 51 0.95 -6.06 28.97
CA TYR A 51 0.64 -7.48 28.77
C TYR A 51 1.64 -8.35 29.52
N ALA A 52 1.16 -9.40 30.16
CA ALA A 52 1.99 -10.48 30.68
C ALA A 52 2.22 -11.56 29.60
N PRO A 53 3.32 -12.33 29.67
CA PRO A 53 3.46 -13.53 28.85
C PRO A 53 2.29 -14.50 29.11
N GLY A 54 1.65 -14.99 28.05
CA GLY A 54 0.43 -15.79 28.09
C GLY A 54 -0.86 -14.98 27.89
N ASP A 55 -0.80 -13.64 27.97
CA ASP A 55 -1.98 -12.82 27.72
C ASP A 55 -2.43 -12.90 26.26
N THR A 56 -3.74 -12.93 26.04
CA THR A 56 -4.29 -12.78 24.70
C THR A 56 -4.31 -11.31 24.31
N VAL A 57 -3.53 -10.96 23.28
CA VAL A 57 -3.61 -9.68 22.58
C VAL A 57 -4.74 -9.79 21.56
N ASP A 58 -5.71 -8.89 21.65
CA ASP A 58 -6.89 -8.89 20.79
C ASP A 58 -7.24 -7.44 20.42
N VAL A 59 -6.68 -6.99 19.30
CA VAL A 59 -6.76 -5.59 18.86
C VAL A 59 -7.36 -5.52 17.47
N THR A 60 -8.03 -4.41 17.16
CA THR A 60 -8.63 -4.18 15.85
C THR A 60 -8.11 -2.88 15.27
N CYS A 61 -7.55 -2.96 14.07
CA CYS A 61 -7.22 -1.78 13.29
C CYS A 61 -8.43 -1.33 12.48
N MET A 62 -8.66 -0.03 12.40
CA MET A 62 -9.75 0.57 11.64
C MET A 62 -9.23 1.73 10.79
N SER A 63 -9.53 1.73 9.49
CA SER A 63 -9.23 2.87 8.62
C SER A 63 -10.26 3.99 8.77
N ALA A 64 -9.91 5.22 8.36
CA ALA A 64 -10.94 6.19 8.00
C ALA A 64 -11.67 5.75 6.71
N PRO A 65 -12.88 6.27 6.44
CA PRO A 65 -13.61 6.00 5.20
C PRO A 65 -12.79 6.39 3.97
N SER A 66 -12.82 5.55 2.93
CA SER A 66 -12.06 5.77 1.68
C SER A 66 -12.69 5.04 0.49
N ARG A 67 -12.33 5.45 -0.72
CA ARG A 67 -12.70 4.78 -1.97
C ARG A 67 -11.48 4.70 -2.89
N PRO A 68 -11.00 3.50 -3.29
CA PRO A 68 -11.48 2.18 -2.88
C PRO A 68 -11.20 1.87 -1.40
N ALA A 69 -11.70 0.74 -0.91
CA ALA A 69 -11.43 0.25 0.43
C ALA A 69 -9.93 0.08 0.70
N ALA A 70 -9.45 0.64 1.81
CA ALA A 70 -8.06 0.47 2.24
C ALA A 70 -7.74 -1.00 2.57
N ILE A 71 -6.61 -1.49 2.08
CA ILE A 71 -6.06 -2.78 2.49
C ILE A 71 -5.27 -2.55 3.77
N LEU A 72 -5.63 -3.26 4.84
CA LEU A 72 -4.96 -3.16 6.13
C LEU A 72 -3.90 -4.24 6.29
N LYS A 73 -2.81 -3.90 6.97
CA LYS A 73 -1.74 -4.81 7.40
C LYS A 73 -1.36 -4.54 8.84
N TRP A 74 -0.92 -5.58 9.53
CA TRP A 74 -0.42 -5.51 10.90
C TRP A 74 1.08 -5.77 10.95
N TRP A 75 1.75 -5.06 11.84
CA TRP A 75 3.18 -5.18 12.11
C TRP A 75 3.40 -5.38 13.61
N ILE A 76 4.11 -6.44 13.99
CA ILE A 76 4.56 -6.71 15.35
C ILE A 76 6.07 -6.49 15.35
N ASN A 77 6.54 -5.49 16.08
CA ASN A 77 7.96 -5.12 16.15
C ASN A 77 8.63 -4.93 14.77
N GLY A 78 7.87 -4.46 13.78
CA GLY A 78 8.35 -4.24 12.42
C GLY A 78 8.23 -5.46 11.48
N GLU A 79 7.78 -6.60 11.96
CA GLU A 79 7.50 -7.79 11.13
C GLU A 79 6.01 -7.92 10.80
N GLU A 80 5.69 -8.23 9.55
CA GLU A 80 4.29 -8.36 9.10
C GLU A 80 3.61 -9.56 9.77
N ALA A 81 2.52 -9.30 10.48
CA ALA A 81 1.75 -10.33 11.15
C ALA A 81 0.75 -10.99 10.20
N ARG A 82 0.61 -12.32 10.32
CA ARG A 82 -0.40 -13.06 9.56
C ARG A 82 -1.79 -12.79 10.11
N THR A 83 -2.66 -12.24 9.27
CA THR A 83 -4.06 -11.99 9.61
C THR A 83 -5.00 -12.55 8.56
N LYS A 84 -6.23 -12.89 8.97
CA LYS A 84 -7.28 -13.27 8.03
C LYS A 84 -7.88 -12.01 7.41
N ARG A 85 -8.14 -12.04 6.10
CA ARG A 85 -8.83 -10.96 5.41
C ARG A 85 -10.23 -10.78 6.01
N MET A 86 -10.63 -9.53 6.16
CA MET A 86 -11.97 -9.15 6.61
C MET A 86 -12.60 -8.27 5.52
N PRO A 87 -13.91 -8.42 5.27
CA PRO A 87 -14.61 -7.56 4.33
C PRO A 87 -14.63 -6.12 4.87
N SER A 88 -14.46 -5.15 3.98
CA SER A 88 -14.72 -3.74 4.28
C SER A 88 -16.22 -3.51 4.42
N VAL A 89 -16.59 -2.53 5.23
CA VAL A 89 -17.98 -2.10 5.40
C VAL A 89 -18.19 -0.86 4.57
N GLU A 90 -19.18 -0.89 3.69
CA GLU A 90 -19.62 0.29 2.93
C GLU A 90 -20.60 1.10 3.75
N SER A 91 -20.36 2.40 3.81
CA SER A 91 -21.24 3.39 4.41
C SER A 91 -22.25 3.90 3.37
N PRO A 92 -23.38 4.51 3.79
CA PRO A 92 -24.40 5.03 2.86
C PRO A 92 -23.90 6.10 1.88
N ASP A 93 -22.76 6.73 2.16
CA ASP A 93 -22.06 7.69 1.31
C ASP A 93 -21.19 7.03 0.22
N GLY A 94 -21.23 5.70 0.10
CA GLY A 94 -20.43 4.94 -0.87
C GLY A 94 -18.94 4.85 -0.51
N LEU A 95 -18.55 5.19 0.72
CA LEU A 95 -17.19 5.05 1.22
C LEU A 95 -17.02 3.77 2.02
N TYR A 96 -15.81 3.22 1.97
CA TYR A 96 -15.47 1.98 2.65
C TYR A 96 -14.62 2.24 3.90
N THR A 97 -15.06 1.65 5.01
CA THR A 97 -14.27 1.52 6.23
C THR A 97 -13.73 0.09 6.33
N SER A 98 -12.42 -0.05 6.34
CA SER A 98 -11.75 -1.34 6.51
C SER A 98 -11.44 -1.60 7.98
N LYS A 99 -11.61 -2.84 8.42
CA LYS A 99 -11.25 -3.31 9.76
C LYS A 99 -10.41 -4.57 9.66
N LEU A 100 -9.38 -4.68 10.49
CA LEU A 100 -8.53 -5.88 10.54
C LEU A 100 -8.19 -6.23 11.98
N ARG A 101 -8.66 -7.39 12.43
CA ARG A 101 -8.43 -7.90 13.78
C ARG A 101 -7.14 -8.71 13.84
N LEU A 102 -6.30 -8.40 14.82
CA LEU A 102 -5.11 -9.17 15.18
C LEU A 102 -5.34 -9.82 16.54
N LYS A 103 -5.23 -11.16 16.59
CA LYS A 103 -5.39 -11.94 17.81
C LYS A 103 -4.26 -12.95 17.95
N PHE A 104 -3.48 -12.85 19.01
CA PHE A 104 -2.38 -13.77 19.30
C PHE A 104 -2.07 -13.80 20.80
N GLU A 105 -1.28 -14.78 21.23
CA GLU A 105 -0.78 -14.88 22.60
C GLU A 105 0.55 -14.14 22.74
N ALA A 106 0.65 -13.24 23.73
CA ALA A 106 1.87 -12.53 24.06
C ALA A 106 2.92 -13.52 24.58
N ARG A 107 4.08 -13.56 23.94
CA ARG A 107 5.20 -14.45 24.29
C ARG A 107 6.41 -13.60 24.66
N PRO A 108 7.35 -14.11 25.47
CA PRO A 108 8.53 -13.35 25.87
C PRO A 108 9.32 -12.75 24.69
N ASN A 109 9.40 -13.46 23.57
CA ASN A 109 10.09 -12.99 22.36
C ASN A 109 9.41 -11.81 21.64
N HIS A 110 8.15 -11.49 21.96
CA HIS A 110 7.47 -10.31 21.44
C HIS A 110 7.84 -9.02 22.20
N PHE A 111 8.51 -9.12 23.36
CA PHE A 111 8.92 -7.98 24.17
C PHE A 111 10.42 -7.72 23.99
N TRP A 112 10.78 -6.80 23.10
CA TRP A 112 12.16 -6.35 22.93
C TRP A 112 12.42 -5.19 23.89
N GLU A 113 13.45 -5.33 24.73
CA GLU A 113 13.72 -4.36 25.81
C GLU A 113 12.50 -4.12 26.72
N GLY A 114 11.71 -5.17 26.95
CA GLY A 114 10.49 -5.09 27.78
C GLY A 114 9.29 -4.44 27.11
N LYS A 115 9.36 -4.13 25.81
CA LYS A 115 8.27 -3.51 25.06
C LYS A 115 7.86 -4.33 23.84
N MET A 116 6.55 -4.39 23.60
CA MET A 116 5.97 -4.92 22.37
C MET A 116 5.35 -3.76 21.60
N LYS A 117 5.75 -3.60 20.33
CA LYS A 117 5.29 -2.53 19.44
C LYS A 117 4.32 -3.09 18.40
N LEU A 118 3.11 -2.57 18.36
CA LEU A 118 2.12 -2.89 17.35
C LEU A 118 1.86 -1.68 16.45
N GLN A 119 1.88 -1.89 15.14
CA GLN A 119 1.53 -0.87 14.16
C GLN A 119 0.59 -1.44 13.11
N CYS A 120 -0.36 -0.61 12.69
CA CYS A 120 -1.22 -0.93 11.56
C CYS A 120 -0.89 -0.03 10.38
N GLU A 121 -0.91 -0.59 9.18
CA GLU A 121 -0.74 0.15 7.93
C GLU A 121 -2.02 0.04 7.10
N ALA A 122 -2.50 1.17 6.59
CA ALA A 122 -3.56 1.26 5.60
C ALA A 122 -2.96 1.62 4.25
N ILE A 123 -3.28 0.82 3.23
CA ILE A 123 -2.75 0.91 1.87
C ILE A 123 -3.91 1.13 0.90
N ILE A 124 -3.83 2.18 0.09
CA ILE A 124 -4.81 2.46 -0.98
C ILE A 124 -4.08 2.54 -2.30
N SER A 125 -4.60 1.84 -3.30
CA SER A 125 -4.07 1.85 -4.66
C SER A 125 -5.07 2.54 -5.59
N GLN A 126 -4.62 3.59 -6.27
CA GLN A 126 -5.39 4.29 -7.30
C GLN A 126 -4.80 3.93 -8.66
N ALA A 127 -5.67 3.63 -9.63
CA ALA A 127 -5.24 3.26 -10.98
C ALA A 127 -5.75 4.29 -12.00
N HIS A 128 -4.83 4.83 -12.79
CA HIS A 128 -5.12 5.80 -13.86
C HIS A 128 -4.61 5.25 -15.19
N THR A 129 -5.52 5.10 -16.15
CA THR A 129 -5.18 4.54 -17.47
C THR A 129 -5.14 5.63 -18.51
N LEU A 130 -3.95 5.86 -19.06
CA LEU A 130 -3.68 6.83 -20.10
C LEU A 130 -3.57 6.11 -21.45
N ARG A 131 -3.94 6.79 -22.54
CA ARG A 131 -4.00 6.20 -23.89
C ARG A 131 -3.04 6.91 -24.82
N SER A 132 -2.42 6.15 -25.71
CA SER A 132 -1.66 6.70 -26.82
C SER A 132 -2.61 7.36 -27.83
N GLU A 133 -2.04 8.20 -28.70
CA GLU A 133 -2.68 8.49 -29.97
C GLU A 133 -2.89 7.20 -30.77
N GLU A 134 -4.02 7.11 -31.47
CA GLU A 134 -4.33 5.95 -32.29
C GLU A 134 -3.64 6.07 -33.65
N ILE A 135 -2.98 4.99 -34.07
CA ILE A 135 -2.51 4.86 -35.45
C ILE A 135 -3.68 4.28 -36.26
N ILE A 136 -4.26 5.09 -37.14
CA ILE A 136 -5.33 4.68 -38.06
C ILE A 136 -4.69 4.39 -39.43
N ILE A 137 -4.81 3.16 -39.89
CA ILE A 137 -4.26 2.70 -41.17
C ILE A 137 -5.41 2.39 -42.11
N THR A 138 -5.51 3.15 -43.20
CA THR A 138 -6.47 2.94 -44.29
C THR A 138 -5.83 2.14 -45.43
N ASN A 139 -6.65 1.38 -46.18
CA ASN A 139 -6.17 0.63 -47.36
C ASN A 139 -5.57 1.51 -48.47
N ASN A 140 -5.86 2.82 -48.48
CA ASN A 140 -5.38 3.75 -49.52
C ASN A 140 -4.08 4.48 -49.12
N GLY A 141 -3.41 4.05 -48.05
CA GLY A 141 -2.11 4.58 -47.66
C GLY A 141 -2.12 5.98 -47.02
N ALA A 142 -3.28 6.48 -46.61
CA ALA A 142 -3.37 7.71 -45.84
C ALA A 142 -3.42 7.37 -44.34
N THR A 143 -2.31 7.60 -43.63
CA THR A 143 -2.33 7.83 -42.18
C THR A 143 -2.86 9.23 -41.92
N THR A 144 -4.05 9.35 -41.35
CA THR A 144 -4.44 10.61 -40.68
C THR A 144 -3.76 10.61 -39.32
N ALA A 145 -2.47 10.97 -39.30
CA ALA A 145 -1.87 11.44 -38.05
C ALA A 145 -2.60 12.74 -37.72
N THR A 146 -3.56 12.68 -36.80
CA THR A 146 -4.21 13.89 -36.29
C THR A 146 -3.13 14.77 -35.69
N GLY A 147 -2.81 15.86 -36.40
CA GLY A 147 -1.70 16.73 -36.10
C GLY A 147 -1.84 17.37 -34.72
N ALA A 148 -0.75 17.25 -33.96
CA ALA A 148 -0.05 18.33 -33.29
C ALA A 148 -0.92 19.53 -32.84
N TYR A 149 -1.53 19.42 -31.66
CA TYR A 149 -1.64 20.53 -30.73
C TYR A 149 -1.40 20.03 -29.30
N ASP A 150 -0.46 20.72 -28.65
CA ASP A 150 -0.11 20.78 -27.22
C ASP A 150 0.88 19.76 -26.62
N GLN A 151 1.93 20.35 -26.04
CA GLN A 151 3.07 19.73 -25.36
C GLN A 151 2.69 19.42 -23.91
N GLN A 152 1.95 18.34 -23.69
CA GLN A 152 1.98 17.58 -22.43
C GLN A 152 1.24 16.26 -22.69
N LYS A 153 1.87 15.33 -23.43
CA LYS A 153 1.28 14.00 -23.60
C LYS A 153 1.51 13.20 -22.33
N ASP A 154 0.50 13.17 -21.48
CA ASP A 154 0.49 12.29 -20.30
C ASP A 154 0.41 10.79 -20.72
N GLY A 155 -0.09 10.50 -21.92
CA GLY A 155 -0.22 9.13 -22.44
C GLY A 155 1.04 8.49 -23.03
N PRO A 156 1.08 7.16 -23.16
CA PRO A 156 2.21 6.46 -23.76
C PRO A 156 2.38 6.79 -25.24
N THR A 157 3.60 6.71 -25.74
CA THR A 157 3.94 7.01 -27.13
C THR A 157 4.21 5.73 -27.91
N ILE A 158 3.69 5.65 -29.14
CA ILE A 158 3.96 4.54 -30.07
C ILE A 158 5.04 4.97 -31.07
N ASP A 159 6.06 4.12 -31.24
CA ASP A 159 7.18 4.33 -32.16
C ASP A 159 7.47 3.08 -33.02
N GLY A 160 8.26 3.26 -34.09
CA GLY A 160 8.67 2.20 -35.02
C GLY A 160 7.64 1.84 -36.09
N GLY A 161 6.48 2.49 -36.11
CA GLY A 161 5.42 2.21 -37.08
C GLY A 161 5.67 2.77 -38.48
N LYS A 162 5.21 2.04 -39.52
CA LYS A 162 5.11 2.56 -40.88
C LYS A 162 3.89 3.47 -41.02
N HIS A 163 3.99 4.45 -41.92
CA HIS A 163 2.84 5.28 -42.34
C HIS A 163 1.73 4.45 -43.00
N VAL A 164 2.09 3.35 -43.67
CA VAL A 164 1.16 2.50 -44.40
C VAL A 164 1.50 1.04 -44.16
N TYR A 165 0.48 0.22 -43.93
CA TYR A 165 0.60 -1.24 -43.88
C TYR A 165 -0.37 -1.90 -44.86
N SER A 166 0.15 -2.88 -45.59
CA SER A 166 -0.61 -3.77 -46.46
C SER A 166 -0.84 -5.12 -45.79
N VAL A 167 -1.82 -5.88 -46.26
CA VAL A 167 -1.99 -7.28 -45.85
C VAL A 167 -0.71 -8.06 -46.18
N GLY A 168 -0.19 -8.79 -45.20
CA GLY A 168 1.09 -9.50 -45.28
C GLY A 168 2.27 -8.74 -44.67
N ASP A 169 2.15 -7.44 -44.41
CA ASP A 169 3.21 -6.70 -43.74
C ASP A 169 3.42 -7.17 -42.29
N LEU A 170 4.66 -7.12 -41.84
CA LEU A 170 5.02 -7.28 -40.45
C LEU A 170 4.92 -5.92 -39.74
N VAL A 171 4.04 -5.85 -38.74
CA VAL A 171 4.05 -4.79 -37.73
C VAL A 171 5.02 -5.21 -36.65
N ASP A 172 5.98 -4.34 -36.32
CA ASP A 172 6.90 -4.49 -35.19
C ASP A 172 7.13 -3.09 -34.61
N ILE A 173 6.28 -2.71 -33.66
CA ILE A 173 6.21 -1.37 -33.09
C ILE A 173 6.38 -1.44 -31.58
N ASN A 174 6.83 -0.35 -30.99
CA ASN A 174 6.98 -0.25 -29.55
C ASN A 174 6.02 0.78 -28.98
N CYS A 175 5.65 0.57 -27.72
CA CYS A 175 4.93 1.53 -26.92
C CYS A 175 5.76 1.82 -25.68
N THR A 176 6.01 3.10 -25.41
CA THR A 176 6.80 3.57 -24.28
C THR A 176 5.94 4.43 -23.37
N ALA A 177 5.86 4.07 -22.09
CA ALA A 177 5.15 4.87 -21.09
C ALA A 177 6.02 6.00 -20.53
N ALA A 178 5.36 7.01 -19.93
CA ALA A 178 6.04 7.96 -19.08
C ALA A 178 6.69 7.27 -17.87
N ARG A 179 7.68 7.94 -17.27
CA ARG A 179 8.39 7.46 -16.08
C ARG A 179 7.41 7.44 -14.90
N SER A 180 7.33 6.33 -14.17
CA SER A 180 6.47 6.19 -13.01
C SER A 180 7.03 5.19 -12.00
N GLN A 181 6.71 5.37 -10.73
CA GLN A 181 7.06 4.44 -9.66
C GLN A 181 5.79 4.06 -8.86
N PRO A 182 5.31 2.81 -8.91
CA PRO A 182 5.81 1.68 -9.70
C PRO A 182 5.73 1.90 -11.23
N PRO A 183 6.48 1.11 -12.02
CA PRO A 183 6.40 1.16 -13.49
C PRO A 183 4.97 0.93 -13.98
N ALA A 184 4.53 1.72 -14.96
CA ALA A 184 3.21 1.61 -15.56
C ALA A 184 3.01 0.27 -16.27
N GLU A 185 1.81 -0.30 -16.17
CA GLU A 185 1.42 -1.50 -16.90
C GLU A 185 0.96 -1.14 -18.32
N LEU A 186 1.52 -1.82 -19.33
CA LEU A 186 1.26 -1.53 -20.74
C LEU A 186 0.34 -2.57 -21.37
N HIS A 187 -0.65 -2.12 -22.15
CA HIS A 187 -1.54 -2.98 -22.92
C HIS A 187 -1.67 -2.50 -24.37
N TRP A 188 -1.84 -3.44 -25.29
CA TRP A 188 -2.03 -3.17 -26.72
C TRP A 188 -3.43 -3.55 -27.17
N TYR A 189 -3.99 -2.77 -28.09
CA TYR A 189 -5.30 -2.99 -28.68
C TYR A 189 -5.23 -2.88 -30.20
N ILE A 190 -5.92 -3.80 -30.88
CA ILE A 190 -6.19 -3.75 -32.32
C ILE A 190 -7.70 -3.61 -32.49
N ASN A 191 -8.15 -2.47 -33.03
CA ASN A 191 -9.58 -2.12 -33.16
C ASN A 191 -10.36 -2.32 -31.86
N ASP A 192 -9.92 -1.65 -30.78
CA ASP A 192 -10.50 -1.72 -29.44
C ASP A 192 -10.40 -3.08 -28.73
N LYS A 193 -9.93 -4.12 -29.40
CA LYS A 193 -9.77 -5.45 -28.80
C LYS A 193 -8.36 -5.63 -28.28
N GLU A 194 -8.25 -6.01 -27.01
CA GLU A 194 -6.97 -6.28 -26.38
C GLU A 194 -6.23 -7.42 -27.10
N VAL A 195 -4.94 -7.20 -27.32
CA VAL A 195 -4.06 -8.11 -28.04
C VAL A 195 -3.69 -9.29 -27.15
N ARG A 196 -3.65 -10.49 -27.75
CA ARG A 196 -3.22 -11.70 -27.05
C ARG A 196 -1.72 -11.65 -26.71
N PRO A 197 -1.28 -12.27 -25.60
CA PRO A 197 0.13 -12.33 -25.20
C PRO A 197 1.08 -12.83 -26.29
N ASP A 198 0.61 -13.73 -27.17
CA ASP A 198 1.41 -14.31 -28.27
C ASP A 198 1.98 -13.26 -29.26
N TYR A 199 1.40 -12.07 -29.33
CA TYR A 199 1.86 -10.96 -30.19
C TYR A 199 2.62 -9.87 -29.42
N LEU A 200 2.70 -9.99 -28.10
CA LEU A 200 3.37 -9.03 -27.24
C LEU A 200 4.86 -9.39 -27.13
N VAL A 201 5.71 -8.38 -27.23
CA VAL A 201 7.17 -8.53 -27.15
C VAL A 201 7.67 -7.72 -25.97
N PRO A 202 7.99 -8.35 -24.82
CA PRO A 202 8.61 -7.66 -23.70
C PRO A 202 9.92 -6.99 -24.15
N ARG A 203 10.07 -5.70 -23.86
CA ARG A 203 11.29 -4.95 -24.14
C ARG A 203 11.99 -4.60 -22.83
N LYS A 204 13.29 -4.33 -22.92
CA LYS A 204 14.03 -3.75 -21.80
C LYS A 204 13.51 -2.32 -21.58
N PRO A 205 13.33 -1.88 -20.32
CA PRO A 205 12.97 -0.50 -20.03
C PRO A 205 14.00 0.48 -20.59
N VAL A 206 13.53 1.67 -20.97
CA VAL A 206 14.43 2.79 -21.29
C VAL A 206 14.93 3.36 -19.98
N VAL A 207 16.24 3.27 -19.75
CA VAL A 207 16.90 3.81 -18.56
C VAL A 207 17.39 5.23 -18.86
N TYR A 208 16.97 6.19 -18.05
CA TYR A 208 17.38 7.59 -18.17
C TYR A 208 18.61 7.88 -17.32
N GLN A 209 19.25 9.03 -17.55
CA GLN A 209 20.49 9.42 -16.86
C GLN A 209 20.35 9.49 -15.33
N ASN A 210 19.15 9.78 -14.82
CA ASN A 210 18.83 9.83 -13.40
C ASN A 210 18.52 8.45 -12.78
N GLY A 211 18.62 7.37 -13.55
CA GLY A 211 18.29 6.01 -13.11
C GLY A 211 16.79 5.68 -13.11
N GLU A 212 15.92 6.62 -13.51
CA GLU A 212 14.51 6.31 -13.73
C GLU A 212 14.33 5.44 -14.97
N GLU A 213 13.30 4.62 -14.97
CA GLU A 213 13.00 3.69 -16.04
C GLU A 213 11.62 3.97 -16.64
N SER A 214 11.52 3.94 -17.97
CA SER A 214 10.26 3.90 -18.69
C SER A 214 10.00 2.48 -19.20
N PRO A 215 8.87 1.84 -18.85
CA PRO A 215 8.54 0.54 -19.38
C PRO A 215 8.22 0.64 -20.88
N VAL A 216 8.59 -0.42 -21.60
CA VAL A 216 8.36 -0.54 -23.04
C VAL A 216 7.74 -1.90 -23.36
N LEU A 217 6.69 -1.89 -24.17
CA LEU A 217 6.02 -3.10 -24.66
C LEU A 217 5.92 -3.09 -26.18
N GLY A 218 6.50 -4.08 -26.83
CA GLY A 218 6.42 -4.26 -28.27
C GLY A 218 5.15 -4.99 -28.70
N LEU A 219 4.66 -4.66 -29.89
CA LEU A 219 3.59 -5.37 -30.58
C LEU A 219 4.13 -5.88 -31.92
N LYS A 220 4.08 -7.21 -32.12
CA LYS A 220 4.60 -7.86 -33.32
C LYS A 220 3.60 -8.84 -33.93
N PHE A 221 3.11 -8.54 -35.13
CA PHE A 221 2.17 -9.42 -35.84
C PHE A 221 2.19 -9.19 -37.35
N VAL A 222 1.73 -10.19 -38.10
CA VAL A 222 1.51 -10.07 -39.55
C VAL A 222 0.10 -9.56 -39.82
N VAL A 223 -0.01 -8.50 -40.62
CA VAL A 223 -1.29 -7.91 -41.01
C VAL A 223 -2.11 -8.90 -41.83
N LYS A 224 -3.37 -9.09 -41.43
CA LYS A 224 -4.32 -9.98 -42.07
C LYS A 224 -5.58 -9.19 -42.39
N GLN A 225 -6.33 -9.62 -43.41
CA GLN A 225 -7.59 -8.96 -43.81
C GLN A 225 -8.56 -8.75 -42.64
N ARG A 226 -8.61 -9.71 -41.69
CA ARG A 226 -9.46 -9.65 -40.48
C ARG A 226 -9.14 -8.48 -39.52
N HIS A 227 -7.95 -7.86 -39.65
CA HIS A 227 -7.57 -6.72 -38.82
C HIS A 227 -8.12 -5.39 -39.36
N PHE A 228 -8.71 -5.37 -40.55
CA PHE A 228 -9.36 -4.18 -41.09
C PHE A 228 -10.87 -4.22 -40.80
N GLN A 229 -11.37 -3.23 -40.07
CA GLN A 229 -12.78 -2.98 -39.83
C GLN A 229 -13.19 -1.73 -40.61
N LYS A 230 -14.19 -1.83 -41.49
CA LYS A 230 -14.58 -0.72 -42.39
C LYS A 230 -13.38 -0.15 -43.17
N GLN A 231 -12.45 -1.01 -43.61
CA GLN A 231 -11.20 -0.66 -44.30
C GLN A 231 -10.16 0.11 -43.48
N GLU A 232 -10.33 0.16 -42.15
CA GLU A 232 -9.37 0.75 -41.22
C GLU A 232 -8.84 -0.28 -40.22
N MET A 233 -7.54 -0.21 -39.91
CA MET A 233 -6.95 -0.88 -38.76
C MET A 233 -6.47 0.19 -37.78
N ARG A 234 -6.91 0.09 -36.52
CA ARG A 234 -6.55 1.02 -35.45
C ARG A 234 -5.68 0.33 -34.42
N LEU A 235 -4.50 0.90 -34.18
CA LEU A 235 -3.59 0.44 -33.14
C LEU A 235 -3.57 1.45 -32.00
N ARG A 236 -3.67 0.95 -30.77
CA ARG A 236 -3.60 1.77 -29.57
C ARG A 236 -2.82 1.06 -28.49
N CYS A 237 -2.05 1.83 -27.75
CA CYS A 237 -1.44 1.40 -26.51
C CYS A 237 -2.04 2.16 -25.32
N THR A 238 -2.11 1.51 -24.16
CA THR A 238 -2.49 2.16 -22.91
C THR A 238 -1.44 1.91 -21.84
N ALA A 239 -1.26 2.88 -20.96
CA ALA A 239 -0.41 2.79 -19.79
C ALA A 239 -1.26 2.99 -18.54
N THR A 240 -1.27 2.00 -17.65
CA THR A 240 -1.98 2.06 -16.37
C THR A 240 -0.97 2.37 -15.26
N LEU A 241 -1.06 3.58 -14.71
CA LEU A 241 -0.25 4.05 -13.60
C LEU A 241 -0.96 3.69 -12.30
N SER A 242 -0.21 3.14 -11.34
CA SER A 242 -0.71 2.80 -10.02
C SER A 242 -0.09 3.73 -8.97
N GLU A 243 -0.91 4.52 -8.29
CA GLU A 243 -0.49 5.34 -7.16
C GLU A 243 -0.82 4.61 -5.85
N VAL A 244 0.20 4.30 -5.05
CA VAL A 244 0.04 3.58 -3.78
C VAL A 244 0.25 4.53 -2.61
N LYS A 245 -0.84 4.86 -1.91
CA LYS A 245 -0.79 5.67 -0.69
C LYS A 245 -0.75 4.77 0.55
N ARG A 246 0.25 4.99 1.41
CA ARG A 246 0.45 4.25 2.66
C ARG A 246 0.28 5.18 3.86
N MET A 247 -0.49 4.76 4.85
CA MET A 247 -0.71 5.49 6.09
C MET A 247 -0.56 4.55 7.27
N THR A 248 0.38 4.83 8.17
CA THR A 248 0.62 4.03 9.36
C THR A 248 -0.04 4.65 10.58
N SER A 249 -0.59 3.80 11.45
CA SER A 249 -1.11 4.22 12.75
C SER A 249 0.02 4.76 13.63
N GLU A 250 -0.37 5.52 14.66
CA GLU A 250 0.53 5.72 15.80
C GLU A 250 0.89 4.34 16.41
N PRO A 251 2.16 4.13 16.79
CA PRO A 251 2.58 2.86 17.35
C PRO A 251 1.97 2.66 18.74
N LEU A 252 1.38 1.50 18.95
CA LEU A 252 1.02 1.04 20.28
C LEU A 252 2.24 0.38 20.91
N GLU A 253 2.80 0.99 21.95
CA GLU A 253 3.83 0.37 22.80
C GLU A 253 3.18 -0.17 24.06
N ALA A 254 3.20 -1.50 24.22
CA ALA A 254 2.75 -2.14 25.44
C ALA A 254 3.95 -2.67 26.23
N ILE A 255 3.94 -2.45 27.53
CA ILE A 255 5.03 -2.81 28.43
C ILE A 255 4.78 -4.22 28.99
N LEU A 256 5.86 -4.97 29.22
CA LEU A 256 5.79 -6.24 29.93
C LEU A 256 5.29 -6.00 31.36
N ALA A 257 4.20 -6.65 31.77
CA ALA A 257 3.75 -6.60 33.15
C ALA A 257 4.76 -7.35 34.04
N GLU A 258 5.47 -6.64 34.91
CA GLU A 258 6.27 -7.27 35.97
C GLU A 258 5.32 -8.00 36.92
N GLN A 259 5.57 -9.28 37.18
CA GLN A 259 4.89 -9.96 38.28
C GLN A 259 5.32 -9.28 39.57
N GLN A 260 4.41 -8.52 40.20
CA GLN A 260 4.53 -8.28 41.64
C GLN A 260 4.47 -9.64 42.32
N LYS A 261 5.64 -10.20 42.62
CA LYS A 261 5.79 -11.31 43.55
C LYS A 261 5.25 -10.81 44.89
N SER A 262 4.04 -11.18 45.25
CA SER A 262 3.47 -10.86 46.55
C SER A 262 4.33 -11.56 47.61
N ASP A 263 5.17 -10.80 48.33
CA ASP A 263 5.86 -11.31 49.51
C ASP A 263 4.82 -11.55 50.60
N LEU A 264 4.30 -12.77 50.65
CA LEU A 264 3.48 -13.26 51.76
C LEU A 264 4.45 -13.58 52.93
N HIS A 265 4.65 -12.64 53.85
CA HIS A 265 5.31 -12.92 55.12
C HIS A 265 4.35 -13.74 56.00
N VAL A 266 4.68 -15.01 56.24
CA VAL A 266 4.03 -15.83 57.27
C VAL A 266 4.88 -15.72 58.53
N ASP A 267 4.47 -14.87 59.47
CA ASP A 267 5.06 -14.83 60.81
C ASP A 267 4.67 -16.09 61.59
N LEU A 268 5.57 -17.07 61.64
CA LEU A 268 5.46 -18.19 62.58
C LEU A 268 5.90 -17.71 63.96
N ASN A 269 4.91 -17.40 64.80
CA ASN A 269 5.12 -17.08 66.21
C ASN A 269 5.38 -18.37 67.00
N ILE A 270 6.64 -18.82 67.06
CA ILE A 270 7.05 -19.91 67.95
C ILE A 270 7.38 -19.30 69.32
N SER A 271 6.43 -19.39 70.24
CA SER A 271 6.67 -19.13 71.66
C SER A 271 7.48 -20.26 72.28
N SER A 272 8.76 -20.02 72.53
CA SER A 272 9.62 -20.94 73.28
C SER A 272 9.21 -20.94 74.76
N VAL A 273 8.75 -22.09 75.25
CA VAL A 273 8.54 -22.38 76.67
C VAL A 273 9.88 -22.32 77.40
N SER A 274 9.96 -21.46 78.42
CA SER A 274 11.12 -21.36 79.29
C SER A 274 11.22 -22.60 80.17
N ASN A 275 12.40 -23.21 80.25
CA ASN A 275 12.75 -24.05 81.39
C ASN A 275 14.16 -23.68 81.89
N ARG A 276 14.21 -23.35 83.18
CA ARG A 276 15.43 -22.93 83.89
C ARG A 276 16.36 -24.13 84.07
N SER A 277 17.65 -23.92 83.86
CA SER A 277 18.65 -24.38 84.82
C SER A 277 19.87 -23.46 84.79
N THR A 278 20.29 -23.12 86.00
CA THR A 278 21.47 -22.34 86.39
C THR A 278 22.76 -22.89 85.77
N TRP A 279 23.78 -22.05 85.59
CA TRP A 279 25.12 -22.18 86.18
C TRP A 279 25.89 -20.86 85.98
N SER A 280 26.67 -20.55 87.00
CA SER A 280 27.44 -19.34 87.30
C SER A 280 28.71 -19.16 86.47
N ALA A 281 29.05 -17.91 86.10
CA ALA A 281 30.31 -17.25 86.47
C ALA A 281 30.58 -15.96 85.63
N LEU A 282 30.83 -14.87 86.36
CA LEU A 282 31.85 -13.81 86.13
C LEU A 282 31.81 -13.03 84.79
N VAL A 283 31.23 -11.83 84.76
CA VAL A 283 31.88 -10.51 85.00
C VAL A 283 33.09 -10.24 84.08
N ILE A 284 32.92 -9.30 83.14
CA ILE A 284 33.73 -8.08 82.97
C ILE A 284 32.92 -7.10 82.10
N HIS A 285 32.79 -5.87 82.59
CA HIS A 285 32.09 -4.76 81.97
C HIS A 285 33.08 -3.85 81.21
N PRO A 286 32.58 -2.97 80.32
CA PRO A 286 33.28 -2.37 79.19
C PRO A 286 33.88 -1.02 79.55
N LEU A 287 34.86 -0.58 78.77
CA LEU A 287 35.37 0.79 78.62
C LEU A 287 36.47 0.66 77.54
N CYS A 288 36.71 1.56 76.60
CA CYS A 288 36.21 2.87 76.28
C CYS A 288 36.83 3.21 74.92
N CYS A 289 36.16 4.03 74.13
CA CYS A 289 36.73 5.16 73.36
C CYS A 289 35.98 5.39 72.05
N LEU A 290 35.00 6.29 72.17
CA LEU A 290 34.76 7.35 71.20
C LEU A 290 36.09 7.85 70.60
N PHE A 291 36.15 8.05 69.29
CA PHE A 291 36.27 9.40 68.73
C PHE A 291 36.00 9.40 67.21
N VAL A 292 35.09 10.29 66.87
CA VAL A 292 34.73 10.79 65.55
C VAL A 292 35.92 11.56 64.96
N PHE A 293 36.17 11.48 63.66
CA PHE A 293 36.12 12.62 62.72
C PHE A 293 36.67 12.27 61.33
N LEU A 294 35.80 12.52 60.35
CA LEU A 294 36.05 13.02 58.99
C LEU A 294 37.48 13.48 58.68
N VAL A 295 37.97 13.17 57.49
CA VAL A 295 38.03 14.14 56.38
C VAL A 295 38.52 13.44 55.11
N SER A 296 37.77 13.74 54.05
CA SER A 296 38.03 13.53 52.63
C SER A 296 39.43 13.96 52.18
N ARG A 297 40.06 13.15 51.32
CA ARG A 297 41.02 13.65 50.34
C ARG A 297 40.99 12.80 49.06
N THR A 298 40.92 13.54 47.97
CA THR A 298 40.92 13.21 46.56
C THR A 298 42.29 12.71 46.06
N PHE A 299 42.33 12.38 44.74
CA PHE A 299 43.43 11.95 43.86
C PHE A 299 43.53 10.42 43.72
N PHE A 300 43.50 9.83 42.52
CA PHE A 300 43.73 10.28 41.15
C PHE A 300 42.83 9.47 40.19
#